data_AF-A0A2D5TXG9-F1
#
_entry.id   AF-A0A2D5TXG9-F1
#
_cell.length_a   1.000
_cell.length_b   1.000
_cell.length_c   1.000
_cell.angle_alpha   90.00
_cell.angle_beta   90.00
_cell.angle_gamma   90.00
#
_symmetry.space_group_name_H-M   'P 1'
#
loop_
_entity.id
_entity.type
_entity.pdbx_description
1 polymer ?
#
loop_
_entity_poly.entity_id
_entity_poly.type
_entity_poly.pdbx_seq_one_letter_code
_entity_poly.pdbx_strand_id
1 'polypeptide(L)'
;MTREEALNIIGICLTMARVDLEFSQDEKHLLHELCNSISISDKEKGQMKSISGSLSEMVQRVENEDSKNTLVELLSLVAATDGFVDDVEENLLIKVMSNCGIKSDTHPYFGDDGLLDAAKVTEDRENVIGRLQEWASSHPPA
;
A
#
# COMPACT_ATOMS: atom_id res chain seq x y z
N MET A 1 -8.01 -10.31 -6.04
CA MET A 1 -6.69 -9.77 -6.44
C MET A 1 -5.95 -10.71 -7.36
N THR A 2 -5.62 -10.25 -8.56
CA THR A 2 -4.72 -10.96 -9.50
C THR A 2 -3.25 -10.66 -9.24
N ARG A 3 -2.32 -11.40 -9.87
CA ARG A 3 -0.88 -11.11 -9.76
C ARG A 3 -0.51 -9.74 -10.31
N GLU A 4 -1.12 -9.34 -11.42
CA GLU A 4 -0.94 -8.01 -11.99
C GLU A 4 -1.43 -6.92 -11.03
N GLU A 5 -2.59 -7.09 -10.40
CA GLU A 5 -3.09 -6.16 -9.39
C GLU A 5 -2.15 -6.05 -8.19
N ALA A 6 -1.62 -7.16 -7.69
CA ALA A 6 -0.64 -7.14 -6.60
C ALA A 6 0.64 -6.40 -6.97
N LEU A 7 1.16 -6.61 -8.19
CA LEU A 7 2.33 -5.88 -8.69
C LEU A 7 2.04 -4.39 -8.87
N ASN A 8 0.83 -4.04 -9.32
CA ASN A 8 0.39 -2.65 -9.38
C ASN A 8 0.33 -2.03 -7.99
N ILE A 9 -0.27 -2.71 -7.01
CA ILE A 9 -0.34 -2.23 -5.62
C ILE A 9 1.05 -1.97 -5.04
N ILE A 10 1.95 -2.97 -5.06
CA ILE A 10 3.30 -2.80 -4.51
C ILE A 10 4.08 -1.75 -5.29
N GLY A 11 3.90 -1.69 -6.62
CA GLY A 11 4.52 -0.68 -7.45
C GLY A 11 4.07 0.73 -7.14
N ILE A 12 2.79 0.94 -6.81
CA ILE A 12 2.26 2.22 -6.33
C ILE A 12 2.92 2.59 -5.01
N CYS A 13 2.96 1.67 -4.03
CA CYS A 13 3.62 1.92 -2.74
C CYS A 13 5.08 2.35 -2.91
N LEU A 14 5.82 1.69 -3.81
CA LEU A 14 7.21 2.05 -4.13
C LEU A 14 7.33 3.38 -4.86
N THR A 15 6.41 3.70 -5.78
CA THR A 15 6.43 4.98 -6.50
C THR A 15 6.14 6.13 -5.54
N MET A 16 5.19 5.96 -4.61
CA MET A 16 4.93 6.94 -3.56
C MET A 16 6.19 7.21 -2.74
N ALA A 17 6.93 6.18 -2.35
CA ALA A 17 8.19 6.31 -1.62
C ALA A 17 9.33 7.01 -2.37
N ARG A 18 9.24 7.12 -3.70
CA ARG A 18 10.29 7.71 -4.54
C ARG A 18 10.03 9.16 -4.92
N VAL A 19 8.78 9.58 -5.00
CA VAL A 19 8.39 10.82 -5.70
C VAL A 19 8.67 12.07 -4.88
N ASP A 20 8.50 12.05 -3.55
CA ASP A 20 9.03 13.01 -2.56
C ASP A 20 8.36 12.85 -1.17
N LEU A 21 7.66 11.74 -0.91
CA LEU A 21 6.97 11.52 0.36
C LEU A 21 8.03 11.06 1.38
N GLU A 22 8.20 11.83 2.47
CA GLU A 22 9.35 11.83 3.40
C GLU A 22 9.53 10.55 4.21
N PHE A 23 9.39 9.38 3.59
CA PHE A 23 9.43 8.14 4.33
C PHE A 23 10.75 7.92 5.04
N SER A 24 10.66 7.55 6.31
CA SER A 24 11.75 7.17 7.18
C SER A 24 12.45 5.89 6.70
N GLN A 25 13.55 5.53 7.35
CA GLN A 25 14.25 4.29 7.02
C GLN A 25 13.41 3.05 7.35
N ASP A 26 12.57 3.12 8.38
CA ASP A 26 11.76 2.00 8.83
C ASP A 26 10.62 1.71 7.85
N GLU A 27 9.99 2.76 7.32
CA GLU A 27 8.96 2.63 6.29
C GLU A 27 9.50 2.10 4.97
N LYS A 28 10.69 2.56 4.55
CA LYS A 28 11.42 1.99 3.41
C LYS A 28 11.75 0.52 3.64
N HIS A 29 12.12 0.14 4.86
CA HIS A 29 12.37 -1.25 5.21
C HIS A 29 11.09 -2.10 5.08
N LEU A 30 9.94 -1.61 5.56
CA LEU A 30 8.67 -2.29 5.39
C LEU A 30 8.31 -2.43 3.89
N LEU A 31 8.49 -1.39 3.07
CA LEU A 31 8.25 -1.51 1.63
C LEU A 31 9.09 -2.61 0.97
N HIS A 32 10.34 -2.78 1.40
CA HIS A 32 11.18 -3.90 0.98
C HIS A 32 10.67 -5.25 1.50
N GLU A 33 10.18 -5.32 2.74
CA GLU A 33 9.55 -6.52 3.30
C GLU A 33 8.29 -6.93 2.52
N LEU A 34 7.44 -5.98 2.14
CA LEU A 34 6.26 -6.22 1.30
C LEU A 34 6.64 -6.78 -0.07
N CYS A 35 7.71 -6.26 -0.68
CA CYS A 35 8.26 -6.79 -1.93
C CYS A 35 8.71 -8.25 -1.78
N ASN A 36 9.39 -8.57 -0.67
CA ASN A 36 9.86 -9.92 -0.40
C ASN A 36 8.69 -10.88 -0.11
N SER A 37 7.64 -10.38 0.56
CA SER A 37 6.45 -11.15 0.92
C SER A 37 5.71 -11.72 -0.29
N ILE A 38 5.75 -11.05 -1.44
CA ILE A 38 5.14 -11.56 -2.67
C ILE A 38 6.15 -12.24 -3.63
N SER A 39 7.41 -12.39 -3.25
CA SER A 39 8.47 -13.06 -4.04
C SER A 39 8.58 -12.53 -5.49
N ILE A 40 8.86 -11.24 -5.66
CA ILE A 40 8.90 -10.58 -6.98
C ILE A 40 10.09 -11.06 -7.83
N SER A 41 9.83 -11.54 -9.06
CA SER A 41 10.88 -11.90 -10.02
C SER A 41 11.53 -10.68 -10.67
N ASP A 42 12.72 -10.82 -11.28
CA ASP A 42 13.39 -9.68 -11.94
C ASP A 42 12.59 -9.12 -13.12
N LYS A 43 11.80 -9.96 -13.79
CA LYS A 43 10.87 -9.54 -14.84
C LYS A 43 9.75 -8.66 -14.27
N GLU A 44 9.15 -9.08 -13.16
CA GLU A 44 8.10 -8.34 -12.46
C GLU A 44 8.63 -7.02 -11.88
N LYS A 45 9.86 -6.99 -11.35
CA LYS A 45 10.54 -5.74 -10.95
C LYS A 45 10.64 -4.74 -12.11
N GLY A 46 10.90 -5.23 -13.32
CA GLY A 46 10.90 -4.42 -14.54
C GLY A 46 9.54 -3.80 -14.83
N GLN A 47 8.46 -4.58 -14.70
CA GLN A 47 7.09 -4.10 -14.87
C GLN A 47 6.74 -3.04 -13.82
N MET A 48 7.08 -3.27 -12.56
CA MET A 48 6.79 -2.32 -11.48
C MET A 48 7.52 -0.98 -11.67
N LYS A 49 8.74 -0.99 -12.21
CA LYS A 49 9.47 0.25 -12.54
C LYS A 49 8.79 1.09 -13.63
N SER A 50 7.90 0.50 -14.43
CA SER A 50 7.14 1.22 -15.44
C SER A 50 5.91 1.94 -14.87
N ILE A 51 5.51 1.61 -13.64
CA ILE A 51 4.41 2.29 -12.93
C ILE A 51 4.85 3.71 -12.63
N SER A 52 4.24 4.63 -13.38
CA SER A 52 4.51 6.05 -13.34
C SER A 52 3.25 6.81 -13.74
N GLY A 53 3.26 8.12 -13.50
CA GLY A 53 2.13 9.02 -13.76
C GLY A 53 1.57 9.63 -12.48
N SER A 54 0.41 10.27 -12.61
CA SER A 54 -0.34 10.80 -11.49
C SER A 54 -0.91 9.68 -10.61
N LEU A 55 -1.21 10.03 -9.34
CA LEU A 55 -1.81 9.08 -8.40
C LEU A 55 -3.11 8.46 -8.94
N SER A 56 -3.93 9.26 -9.61
CA SER A 56 -5.20 8.80 -10.19
C SER A 56 -5.00 7.75 -11.28
N GLU A 57 -4.08 7.99 -12.22
CA GLU A 57 -3.72 7.03 -13.27
C GLU A 57 -3.12 5.75 -12.72
N MET A 58 -2.37 5.85 -11.61
CA MET A 58 -1.81 4.70 -10.91
C MET A 58 -2.90 3.88 -10.21
N VAL A 59 -3.77 4.51 -9.43
CA VAL A 59 -4.87 3.84 -8.71
C VAL A 59 -5.86 3.18 -9.69
N GLN A 60 -6.07 3.76 -10.89
CA GLN A 60 -6.89 3.15 -11.94
C GLN A 60 -6.36 1.79 -12.45
N ARG A 61 -5.08 1.47 -12.22
CA ARG A 61 -4.49 0.15 -12.53
C ARG A 61 -4.88 -0.93 -11.51
N VAL A 62 -5.56 -0.54 -10.44
CA VAL A 62 -6.12 -1.44 -9.41
C VAL A 62 -7.64 -1.40 -9.56
N GLU A 63 -8.19 -2.41 -10.24
CA GLU A 63 -9.59 -2.40 -10.64
C GLU A 63 -10.51 -2.92 -9.53
N ASN A 64 -10.13 -4.03 -8.88
CA ASN A 64 -10.95 -4.72 -7.90
C ASN A 64 -11.05 -3.95 -6.58
N GLU A 65 -12.25 -3.93 -5.99
CA GLU A 65 -12.52 -3.25 -4.71
C GLU A 65 -11.70 -3.82 -3.55
N ASP A 66 -11.53 -5.14 -3.47
CA ASP A 66 -10.68 -5.76 -2.45
C ASP A 66 -9.22 -5.34 -2.63
N SER A 67 -8.76 -5.26 -3.88
CA SER A 67 -7.39 -4.81 -4.21
C SER A 67 -7.17 -3.34 -3.88
N LYS A 68 -8.17 -2.49 -4.02
CA LYS A 68 -8.12 -1.09 -3.59
C LYS A 68 -8.07 -0.97 -2.07
N ASN A 69 -8.80 -1.81 -1.34
CA ASN A 69 -8.69 -1.89 0.12
C ASN A 69 -7.29 -2.35 0.52
N THR A 70 -6.75 -3.39 -0.11
CA THR A 70 -5.36 -3.83 0.13
C THR A 70 -4.34 -2.73 -0.15
N LEU A 71 -4.52 -1.90 -1.18
CA LEU A 71 -3.66 -0.74 -1.42
C LEU A 71 -3.67 0.24 -0.24
N VAL A 72 -4.85 0.58 0.27
CA VAL A 72 -5.02 1.48 1.42
C VAL A 72 -4.43 0.86 2.68
N GLU A 73 -4.69 -0.43 2.94
CA GLU A 73 -4.13 -1.15 4.09
C GLU A 73 -2.60 -1.13 4.06
N LEU A 74 -1.98 -1.47 2.92
CA LEU A 74 -0.52 -1.51 2.79
C LEU A 74 0.13 -0.14 2.91
N LEU A 75 -0.46 0.90 2.32
CA LEU A 75 0.06 2.26 2.48
C LEU A 75 -0.10 2.77 3.91
N SER A 76 -1.20 2.42 4.58
CA SER A 76 -1.42 2.77 6.00
C SER A 76 -0.35 2.12 6.88
N LEU A 77 -0.02 0.84 6.62
CA LEU A 77 1.04 0.15 7.34
C LEU A 77 2.41 0.79 7.14
N VAL A 78 2.71 1.22 5.91
CA VAL A 78 3.95 1.95 5.61
C VAL A 78 3.98 3.22 6.45
N ALA A 79 3.00 4.10 6.30
CA ALA A 79 2.92 5.37 7.04
C ALA A 79 2.98 5.20 8.58
N ALA A 80 2.36 4.17 9.14
CA ALA A 80 2.33 3.96 10.58
C ALA A 80 3.59 3.27 11.15
N THR A 81 4.53 2.84 10.30
CA THR A 81 5.60 1.90 10.73
C THR A 81 6.56 2.48 11.75
N ASP A 82 6.92 3.76 11.65
CA ASP A 82 7.80 4.42 12.62
C ASP A 82 7.02 4.99 13.83
N GLY A 83 5.71 4.78 13.87
CA GLY A 83 4.82 5.18 14.96
C GLY A 83 4.41 6.65 14.92
N PHE A 84 4.77 7.40 13.88
CA PHE A 84 4.38 8.80 13.71
C PHE A 84 3.91 9.05 12.28
N VAL A 85 2.62 9.35 12.12
CA VAL A 85 2.05 9.70 10.81
C VAL A 85 2.01 11.22 10.71
N ASP A 86 2.64 11.78 9.69
CA ASP A 86 2.65 13.23 9.47
C ASP A 86 1.51 13.73 8.57
N ASP A 87 1.33 15.06 8.50
CA ASP A 87 0.30 15.68 7.66
C ASP A 87 0.45 15.30 6.16
N VAL A 88 1.66 15.04 5.69
CA VAL A 88 1.94 14.70 4.28
C VAL A 88 1.44 13.28 3.97
N GLU A 89 1.72 12.33 4.86
CA GLU A 89 1.29 10.93 4.79
C GLU A 89 -0.22 10.81 4.94
N GLU A 90 -0.82 11.53 5.89
CA GLU A 90 -2.27 11.58 6.03
C GLU A 90 -2.94 12.11 4.76
N ASN A 91 -2.45 13.24 4.24
CA ASN A 91 -2.97 13.82 3.00
C ASN A 91 -2.80 12.87 1.81
N LEU A 92 -1.72 12.09 1.76
CA LEU A 92 -1.53 11.06 0.75
C LEU A 92 -2.58 9.96 0.88
N LEU A 93 -2.75 9.41 2.07
CA LEU A 93 -3.72 8.33 2.33
C LEU A 93 -5.13 8.78 1.98
N ILE A 94 -5.54 9.98 2.39
CA ILE A 94 -6.85 10.56 2.04
C ILE A 94 -7.01 10.66 0.51
N LYS A 95 -5.98 11.11 -0.21
CA LYS A 95 -6.02 11.18 -1.68
C LYS A 95 -6.12 9.80 -2.31
N VAL A 96 -5.41 8.80 -1.81
CA VAL A 96 -5.49 7.41 -2.30
C VAL A 96 -6.89 6.87 -2.09
N MET A 97 -7.44 6.99 -0.88
CA MET A 97 -8.80 6.54 -0.55
C MET A 97 -9.85 7.18 -1.45
N SER A 98 -9.76 8.50 -1.64
CA SER A 98 -10.63 9.24 -2.55
C SER A 98 -10.57 8.72 -3.99
N ASN A 99 -9.36 8.43 -4.52
CA ASN A 99 -9.20 7.84 -5.84
C ASN A 99 -9.66 6.36 -5.91
N CYS A 100 -9.61 5.64 -4.80
CA CYS A 100 -10.17 4.30 -4.67
C CYS A 100 -11.70 4.30 -4.53
N GLY A 101 -12.33 5.45 -4.26
CA GLY A 101 -13.75 5.54 -3.93
C GLY A 101 -14.08 5.07 -2.51
N ILE A 102 -13.08 4.96 -1.64
CA ILE A 102 -13.20 4.55 -0.23
C ILE A 102 -13.34 5.83 0.60
N LYS A 103 -14.32 5.86 1.51
CA LYS A 103 -14.47 6.98 2.43
C LYS A 103 -13.66 6.72 3.70
N SER A 104 -12.96 7.75 4.18
CA SER A 104 -12.15 7.66 5.40
C SER A 104 -12.98 7.21 6.61
N ASP A 105 -14.16 7.81 6.81
CA ASP A 105 -15.11 7.48 7.89
C ASP A 105 -15.67 6.04 7.87
N THR A 106 -15.42 5.28 6.79
CA THR A 106 -15.86 3.88 6.67
C THR A 106 -14.72 2.87 6.80
N HIS A 107 -13.46 3.33 6.78
CA HIS A 107 -12.32 2.42 6.78
C HIS A 107 -11.87 2.11 8.23
N PRO A 108 -11.63 0.85 8.60
CA PRO A 108 -11.36 0.45 9.99
C PRO A 108 -10.18 1.17 10.69
N TYR A 109 -9.21 1.62 9.90
CA TYR A 109 -8.02 2.33 10.39
C TYR A 109 -8.19 3.82 10.59
N PHE A 110 -9.32 4.41 10.19
CA PHE A 110 -9.52 5.85 10.27
C PHE A 110 -10.56 6.15 11.34
N GLY A 111 -10.30 7.19 12.13
CA GLY A 111 -11.20 7.68 13.16
C GLY A 111 -12.36 8.51 12.59
N ASP A 112 -13.29 8.88 13.46
CA ASP A 112 -14.38 9.80 13.14
C ASP A 112 -13.88 11.22 12.76
N ASP A 113 -12.66 11.56 13.16
CA ASP A 113 -11.94 12.77 12.77
C ASP A 113 -11.32 12.68 11.36
N GLY A 114 -11.38 11.51 10.73
CA GLY A 114 -10.82 11.24 9.42
C GLY A 114 -9.31 11.03 9.41
N LEU A 115 -8.68 10.92 10.59
CA LEU A 115 -7.25 10.72 10.75
C LEU A 115 -6.89 9.23 10.90
N LEU A 116 -5.64 8.88 10.62
CA LEU A 116 -5.18 7.50 10.71
C LEU A 116 -4.93 7.10 12.18
N ASP A 117 -5.53 6.00 12.60
CA ASP A 117 -5.29 5.36 13.89
C ASP A 117 -4.08 4.42 13.78
N ALA A 118 -2.88 4.98 13.95
CA ALA A 118 -1.62 4.24 13.82
C ALA A 118 -1.52 3.02 14.76
N ALA A 119 -2.20 3.05 15.92
CA ALA A 119 -2.24 1.93 16.84
C ALA A 119 -2.99 0.74 16.23
N LYS A 120 -4.19 0.97 15.69
CA LYS A 120 -4.96 -0.08 15.00
C LYS A 120 -4.22 -0.66 13.79
N VAL A 121 -3.58 0.20 13.01
CA VAL A 121 -2.79 -0.21 11.85
C VAL A 121 -1.63 -1.13 12.29
N THR A 122 -0.92 -0.75 13.34
CA THR A 122 0.19 -1.55 13.89
C THR A 122 -0.31 -2.88 14.45
N GLU A 123 -1.45 -2.90 15.14
CA GLU A 123 -2.09 -4.13 15.64
C GLU A 123 -2.48 -5.10 14.51
N ASP A 124 -2.91 -4.60 13.35
CA ASP A 124 -3.31 -5.46 12.21
C ASP A 124 -2.15 -5.81 11.26
N ARG A 125 -0.94 -5.30 11.50
CA ARG A 125 0.24 -5.52 10.63
C ARG A 125 0.46 -6.99 10.29
N GLU A 126 0.49 -7.85 11.31
CA GLU A 126 0.76 -9.28 11.12
C GLU A 126 -0.34 -9.95 10.28
N ASN A 127 -1.60 -9.53 10.45
CA ASN A 127 -2.73 -10.07 9.69
C ASN A 127 -2.67 -9.64 8.22
N VAL A 128 -2.40 -8.37 7.94
CA VAL A 128 -2.28 -7.86 6.56
C VAL A 128 -1.10 -8.52 5.83
N ILE A 129 0.09 -8.56 6.46
CA ILE A 129 1.27 -9.20 5.86
C ILE A 129 1.04 -10.70 5.70
N GLY A 130 0.44 -11.36 6.69
CA GLY A 130 0.08 -12.78 6.61
C GLY A 130 -0.86 -13.08 5.44
N ARG A 131 -1.96 -12.31 5.29
CA ARG A 131 -2.87 -12.42 4.14
C ARG A 131 -2.15 -12.25 2.80
N LEU A 132 -1.23 -11.30 2.72
CA LEU A 132 -0.43 -11.06 1.51
C LEU A 132 0.50 -12.23 1.18
N GLN A 133 1.15 -12.82 2.18
CA GLN A 133 2.05 -13.97 2.03
C GLN A 133 1.30 -15.27 1.68
N GLU A 134 0.15 -15.51 2.30
CA GLU A 134 -0.73 -16.64 1.97
C GLU A 134 -1.24 -16.54 0.54
N TRP A 135 -1.69 -15.34 0.14
CA TRP A 135 -2.09 -15.07 -1.23
C TRP A 135 -0.93 -15.32 -2.21
N ALA A 136 0.28 -14.83 -1.89
CA ALA A 136 1.45 -14.98 -2.75
C ALA A 136 1.89 -16.44 -2.92
N SER A 137 1.74 -17.26 -1.86
CA SER A 137 2.02 -18.71 -1.92
C SER A 137 1.13 -19.45 -2.92
N SER A 138 -0.08 -18.93 -3.16
CA SER A 138 -1.01 -19.46 -4.17
C SER A 138 -0.85 -18.82 -5.55
N HIS A 139 -0.05 -17.75 -5.67
CA HIS A 139 0.16 -16.97 -6.89
C HIS A 139 1.67 -16.75 -7.13
N PRO A 140 2.41 -17.82 -7.45
CA PRO A 140 3.87 -17.75 -7.60
C PRO A 140 4.26 -16.77 -8.73
N PRO A 141 5.46 -16.19 -8.64
CA PRO A 141 5.97 -15.27 -9.66
C PRO A 141 6.00 -15.92 -11.05
N ALA A 142 5.73 -15.10 -12.07
CA ALA A 142 5.75 -15.49 -13.48
C ALA A 142 7.15 -15.50 -14.12
#